data_AF-A0A9P4YK49-F1
#
_entry.id   AF-A0A9P4YK49-F1
#
_cell.length_a   1.000
_cell.length_b   1.000
_cell.length_c   1.000
_cell.angle_alpha   90.00
_cell.angle_beta   90.00
_cell.angle_gamma   90.00
#
_symmetry.space_group_name_H-M   'P 1'
#
loop_
_entity.id
_entity.type
_entity.pdbx_description
1 polymer ?
#
loop_
_entity_poly.entity_id
_entity_poly.type
_entity_poly.pdbx_seq_one_letter_code
_entity_poly.pdbx_strand_id
1 'polypeptide(L)'
;MSQPWARLAWVQTMKLGLNHLELLYQLTRSSSIYKGCPGRTPSTQTWYRVIDSDTGRLMPNFNACASCFRNVRILMPSLRDSFQPSSTSQERTCDLHCGSTRFIQYLDLDVAATRHRHDPGHKPDLRDFIRYAKRKNRIYDCPRDHLIVGPWHGIDELPEFTVCEDCYDDVVWPFGNSPVASLVSPTVQMTPDRAGPASRQASCQLYSPRMRMMFREAVRRSDFGYLRAAVLARYQAENAFRENKRLLMEDVSLGYDRDAELRKNAAEWRRWE
;
A
#
# COMPACT_ATOMS: atom_id res chain seq x y z
N MET A 1 -10.22 -4.39 -13.43
CA MET A 1 -10.09 -4.09 -11.99
C MET A 1 -10.38 -2.61 -11.78
N SER A 2 -11.23 -2.23 -10.82
CA SER A 2 -11.47 -0.82 -10.49
C SER A 2 -10.18 -0.19 -9.94
N GLN A 3 -9.62 0.81 -10.62
CA GLN A 3 -8.44 1.53 -10.14
C GLN A 3 -8.76 2.23 -8.81
N PRO A 4 -7.86 2.26 -7.80
CA PRO A 4 -8.16 2.91 -6.51
C PRO A 4 -8.59 4.38 -6.63
N TRP A 5 -8.03 5.12 -7.59
CA TRP A 5 -8.51 6.45 -7.95
C TRP A 5 -9.96 6.49 -8.44
N ALA A 6 -10.42 5.51 -9.20
CA ALA A 6 -11.80 5.42 -9.67
C ALA A 6 -12.78 5.15 -8.51
N ARG A 7 -12.38 4.33 -7.53
CA ARG A 7 -13.19 4.13 -6.30
C ARG A 7 -13.33 5.42 -5.51
N LEU A 8 -12.26 6.20 -5.39
CA LEU A 8 -12.31 7.51 -4.74
C LEU A 8 -13.19 8.49 -5.49
N ALA A 9 -13.12 8.49 -6.83
CA ALA A 9 -14.01 9.29 -7.67
C ALA A 9 -15.48 9.00 -7.37
N TRP A 10 -15.82 7.72 -7.27
CA TRP A 10 -17.16 7.28 -6.92
C TRP A 10 -17.56 7.77 -5.53
N VAL A 11 -16.71 7.55 -4.51
CA VAL A 11 -16.96 8.01 -3.14
C VAL A 11 -17.14 9.53 -3.09
N GLN A 12 -16.31 10.30 -3.80
CA GLN A 12 -16.46 11.77 -3.89
C GLN A 12 -17.75 12.19 -4.58
N THR A 13 -18.12 11.51 -5.68
CA THR A 13 -19.37 11.79 -6.40
C THR A 13 -20.57 11.64 -5.47
N MET A 14 -20.58 10.58 -4.66
CA MET A 14 -21.63 10.35 -3.65
C MET A 14 -21.57 11.36 -2.51
N LYS A 15 -20.39 11.63 -1.94
CA LYS A 15 -20.20 12.62 -0.86
C LYS A 15 -20.65 14.02 -1.25
N LEU A 16 -20.44 14.41 -2.51
CA LEU A 16 -20.79 15.72 -3.04
C LEU A 16 -22.22 15.78 -3.61
N GLY A 17 -22.98 14.67 -3.58
CA GLY A 17 -24.35 14.62 -4.10
C GLY A 17 -24.44 14.89 -5.61
N LEU A 18 -23.38 14.61 -6.37
CA LEU A 18 -23.34 14.90 -7.80
C LEU A 18 -24.22 13.89 -8.55
N ASN A 19 -25.06 14.39 -9.46
CA ASN A 19 -25.93 13.58 -10.32
C ASN A 19 -25.26 13.15 -11.64
N HIS A 20 -23.94 13.35 -11.76
CA HIS A 20 -23.16 13.06 -12.95
C HIS A 20 -21.85 12.34 -12.62
N LEU A 21 -21.31 11.57 -13.56
CA LEU A 21 -20.08 10.79 -13.38
C LEU A 21 -18.80 11.52 -13.85
N GLU A 22 -18.83 12.85 -13.92
CA GLU A 22 -17.72 13.65 -14.45
C GLU A 22 -16.38 13.37 -13.75
N LEU A 23 -16.36 13.25 -12.41
CA LEU A 23 -15.13 12.93 -11.67
C LEU A 23 -14.54 11.57 -12.09
N LEU A 24 -15.40 10.57 -12.30
CA LEU A 24 -14.98 9.26 -12.76
C LEU A 24 -14.44 9.33 -14.19
N TYR A 25 -15.18 10.01 -15.08
CA TYR A 25 -14.79 10.19 -16.48
C TYR A 25 -13.43 10.87 -16.61
N GLN A 26 -13.22 11.98 -15.89
CA GLN A 26 -11.96 12.72 -15.88
C GLN A 26 -10.79 11.84 -15.42
N LEU A 27 -10.98 11.00 -14.40
CA LEU A 27 -9.90 10.16 -13.89
C LEU A 27 -9.58 8.97 -14.79
N THR A 28 -10.59 8.38 -15.44
CA THR A 28 -10.40 7.22 -16.32
C THR A 28 -9.92 7.61 -17.71
N ARG A 29 -10.11 8.86 -18.13
CA ARG A 29 -9.69 9.32 -19.45
C ARG A 29 -8.16 9.37 -19.53
N SER A 30 -7.60 8.56 -20.44
CA SER A 30 -6.19 8.61 -20.80
C SER A 30 -5.82 10.03 -21.23
N SER A 31 -4.92 10.67 -20.49
CA SER A 31 -4.40 11.98 -20.86
C SER A 31 -3.16 11.80 -21.71
N SER A 32 -3.15 12.36 -22.92
CA SER A 32 -1.94 12.45 -23.75
C SER A 32 -0.86 13.35 -23.14
N ILE A 33 -1.26 14.23 -22.22
CA ILE A 33 -0.40 15.23 -21.57
C ILE A 33 0.44 14.60 -20.44
N TYR A 34 -0.13 13.62 -19.72
CA TYR A 34 0.52 13.01 -18.57
C TYR A 34 0.91 11.57 -18.87
N LYS A 35 2.19 11.25 -18.75
CA LYS A 35 2.66 9.85 -18.71
C LYS A 35 2.00 9.13 -17.53
N GLY A 36 1.82 7.81 -17.67
CA GLY A 36 1.33 6.97 -16.59
C GLY A 36 2.20 7.08 -15.33
N CYS A 37 1.63 6.76 -14.16
CA CYS A 37 2.40 6.76 -12.92
C CYS A 37 3.54 5.72 -13.01
N PRO A 38 4.80 6.10 -12.78
CA PRO A 38 5.93 5.16 -12.84
C PRO A 38 5.95 4.15 -11.68
N GLY A 39 5.09 4.36 -10.67
CA GLY A 39 5.06 3.51 -9.48
C GLY A 39 6.40 3.53 -8.76
N ARG A 40 6.99 2.33 -8.59
CA ARG A 40 8.31 2.13 -7.97
C ARG A 40 9.46 2.00 -8.95
N THR A 41 9.20 2.16 -10.25
CA THR A 41 10.27 2.29 -11.24
C THR A 41 10.86 3.70 -11.13
N PRO A 42 12.18 3.86 -10.92
CA PRO A 42 12.82 5.17 -10.93
C PRO A 42 12.55 5.90 -12.24
N SER A 43 12.26 7.20 -12.13
CA SER A 43 11.94 8.03 -13.29
C SER A 43 12.44 9.46 -13.09
N THR A 44 13.09 10.01 -14.11
CA THR A 44 13.55 11.40 -14.11
C THR A 44 12.43 12.31 -14.58
N GLN A 45 11.83 13.06 -13.65
CA GLN A 45 10.77 14.03 -13.94
C GLN A 45 10.70 15.12 -12.86
N THR A 46 9.88 16.13 -13.09
CA THR A 46 9.46 17.09 -12.05
C THR A 46 8.47 16.40 -11.10
N TRP A 47 8.75 16.48 -9.81
CA TRP A 47 7.95 15.83 -8.76
C TRP A 47 7.12 16.86 -8.01
N TYR A 48 5.90 16.51 -7.64
CA TYR A 48 5.05 17.35 -6.80
C TYR A 48 5.24 16.96 -5.34
N ARG A 49 5.48 17.96 -4.50
CA ARG A 49 5.77 17.78 -3.07
C ARG A 49 4.80 18.58 -2.25
N VAL A 50 4.39 18.03 -1.12
CA VAL A 50 3.58 18.76 -0.13
C VAL A 50 4.43 19.84 0.54
N ILE A 51 3.82 20.99 0.79
CA ILE A 51 4.39 22.05 1.62
C ILE A 51 4.17 21.66 3.08
N ASP A 52 5.24 21.58 3.83
CA ASP A 52 5.20 21.36 5.27
C ASP A 52 4.59 22.58 5.97
N SER A 53 3.47 22.41 6.66
CA SER A 53 2.78 23.49 7.37
C SER A 53 3.62 24.14 8.45
N ASP A 54 4.54 23.39 9.06
CA ASP A 54 5.32 23.85 10.21
C ASP A 54 6.55 24.67 9.75
N THR A 55 7.14 24.30 8.61
CA THR A 55 8.36 24.94 8.09
C THR A 55 8.14 25.84 6.88
N GLY A 56 6.98 25.74 6.23
CA GLY A 56 6.68 26.39 4.95
C GLY A 56 7.49 25.87 3.77
N ARG A 57 8.27 24.80 3.94
CA ARG A 57 9.18 24.25 2.93
C ARG A 57 8.60 22.99 2.28
N LEU A 58 9.04 22.69 1.06
CA LEU A 58 8.66 21.44 0.39
C LEU A 58 9.28 20.25 1.10
N MET A 59 8.47 19.22 1.36
CA MET A 59 8.93 17.97 1.97
C MET A 59 9.82 17.19 0.98
N PRO A 60 11.14 17.10 1.20
CA PRO A 60 12.07 16.64 0.18
C PRO A 60 11.97 15.15 -0.14
N ASN A 61 11.53 14.33 0.82
CA ASN A 61 11.52 12.87 0.72
C ASN A 61 10.18 12.31 0.24
N PHE A 62 9.20 13.16 -0.07
CA PHE A 62 7.93 12.75 -0.63
C PHE A 62 7.81 13.24 -2.06
N ASN A 63 7.44 12.35 -2.97
CA ASN A 63 7.42 12.64 -4.40
C ASN A 63 6.15 12.07 -5.03
N ALA A 64 5.29 12.94 -5.54
CA ALA A 64 4.14 12.57 -6.35
C ALA A 64 4.40 12.87 -7.83
N CYS A 65 4.19 11.89 -8.71
CA CYS A 65 4.27 12.13 -10.14
C CYS A 65 3.10 13.02 -10.62
N ALA A 66 3.25 13.64 -11.79
CA ALA A 66 2.23 14.52 -12.35
C ALA A 66 0.86 13.84 -12.51
N SER A 67 0.84 12.55 -12.85
CA SER A 67 -0.40 11.77 -12.98
C SER A 67 -1.13 11.58 -11.64
N CYS A 68 -0.43 11.22 -10.56
CA CYS A 68 -1.05 11.08 -9.24
C CYS A 68 -1.47 12.44 -8.68
N PHE A 69 -0.66 13.48 -8.87
CA PHE A 69 -1.02 14.83 -8.44
C PHE A 69 -2.23 15.40 -9.19
N ARG A 70 -2.34 15.14 -10.51
CA ARG A 70 -3.55 15.46 -11.28
C ARG A 70 -4.79 14.84 -10.63
N ASN A 71 -4.72 13.59 -10.21
CA ASN A 71 -5.86 12.90 -9.60
C ASN A 71 -6.23 13.53 -8.25
N VAL A 72 -5.24 13.92 -7.43
CA VAL A 72 -5.47 14.72 -6.21
C VAL A 72 -6.17 16.04 -6.55
N ARG A 73 -5.72 16.77 -7.57
CA ARG A 73 -6.34 18.05 -7.97
C ARG A 73 -7.79 17.92 -8.44
N ILE A 74 -8.14 16.81 -9.08
CA ILE A 74 -9.51 16.53 -9.54
C ILE A 74 -10.41 16.19 -8.34
N LEU A 75 -9.95 15.30 -7.46
CA LEU A 75 -10.75 14.79 -6.35
C LEU A 75 -10.81 15.75 -5.15
N MET A 76 -9.73 16.49 -4.91
CA MET A 76 -9.52 17.32 -3.73
C MET A 76 -9.00 18.71 -4.14
N PRO A 77 -9.81 19.55 -4.81
CA PRO A 77 -9.34 20.81 -5.36
C PRO A 77 -8.74 21.78 -4.33
N SER A 78 -9.21 21.73 -3.08
CA SER A 78 -8.71 22.56 -1.97
C SER A 78 -7.25 22.28 -1.61
N LEU A 79 -6.73 21.08 -1.94
CA LEU A 79 -5.33 20.73 -1.67
C LEU A 79 -4.37 21.17 -2.76
N ARG A 80 -4.85 21.80 -3.84
CA ARG A 80 -4.02 22.18 -4.99
C ARG A 80 -2.80 22.99 -4.57
N ASP A 81 -3.00 24.00 -3.74
CA ASP A 81 -1.96 24.96 -3.35
C ASP A 81 -1.08 24.42 -2.22
N SER A 82 -1.45 23.27 -1.64
CA SER A 82 -0.64 22.55 -0.66
C SER A 82 0.48 21.74 -1.29
N PHE A 83 0.51 21.61 -2.62
CA PHE A 83 1.58 20.93 -3.35
C PHE A 83 2.25 21.87 -4.33
N GLN A 84 3.57 21.79 -4.47
CA GLN A 84 4.32 22.51 -5.49
C GLN A 84 5.26 21.57 -6.25
N PRO A 85 5.54 21.86 -7.53
CA PRO A 85 6.55 21.15 -8.28
C PRO A 85 7.95 21.40 -7.69
N SER A 86 8.80 20.39 -7.75
CA SER A 86 10.23 20.54 -7.47
C SER A 86 10.86 21.49 -8.48
N SER A 87 11.83 22.30 -8.03
CA SER A 87 12.55 23.24 -8.90
C SER A 87 13.37 22.54 -9.98
N THR A 88 13.80 21.30 -9.74
CA THR A 88 14.58 20.49 -10.67
C THR A 88 13.96 19.12 -10.88
N SER A 89 14.20 18.56 -12.07
CA SER A 89 13.91 17.17 -12.36
C SER A 89 14.87 16.27 -11.60
N GLN A 90 14.35 15.23 -10.96
CA GLN A 90 15.13 14.29 -10.16
C GLN A 90 14.70 12.86 -10.48
N GLU A 91 15.61 11.90 -10.35
CA GLU A 91 15.27 10.49 -10.43
C GLU A 91 14.70 10.02 -9.08
N ARG A 92 13.38 9.73 -9.05
CA ARG A 92 12.66 9.25 -7.85
C ARG A 92 11.57 8.25 -8.24
N THR A 93 10.84 7.74 -7.24
CA THR A 93 9.62 6.95 -7.41
C THR A 93 8.40 7.73 -6.92
N CYS A 94 7.18 7.25 -7.22
CA CYS A 94 5.95 7.94 -6.86
C CYS A 94 5.32 7.39 -5.58
N ASP A 95 5.25 8.21 -4.53
CA ASP A 95 4.68 7.82 -3.22
C ASP A 95 3.16 7.71 -3.22
N LEU A 96 2.47 8.43 -4.11
CA LEU A 96 1.02 8.33 -4.28
C LEU A 96 0.59 7.19 -5.22
N HIS A 97 1.48 6.27 -5.59
CA HIS A 97 1.10 5.18 -6.48
C HIS A 97 0.11 4.23 -5.79
N CYS A 98 -0.95 3.87 -6.52
CA CYS A 98 -2.02 2.98 -6.02
C CYS A 98 -1.58 1.56 -5.67
N GLY A 99 -0.35 1.19 -6.06
CA GLY A 99 0.24 -0.09 -5.69
C GLY A 99 0.80 -0.11 -4.25
N SER A 100 1.01 1.03 -3.60
CA SER A 100 1.53 1.04 -2.23
C SER A 100 0.45 0.63 -1.24
N THR A 101 0.82 -0.11 -0.19
CA THR A 101 0.00 -0.31 1.01
C THR A 101 -0.30 1.01 1.72
N ARG A 102 0.55 2.03 1.53
CA ARG A 102 0.42 3.38 2.09
C ARG A 102 -0.66 4.21 1.39
N PHE A 103 -1.07 3.82 0.17
CA PHE A 103 -2.03 4.59 -0.63
C PHE A 103 -3.34 4.85 0.13
N ILE A 104 -3.82 3.86 0.89
CA ILE A 104 -5.05 4.00 1.69
C ILE A 104 -4.89 5.01 2.82
N GLN A 105 -3.72 5.06 3.47
CA GLN A 105 -3.44 6.05 4.52
C GLN A 105 -3.27 7.45 3.94
N TYR A 106 -2.73 7.57 2.73
CA TYR A 106 -2.70 8.83 2.00
C TYR A 106 -4.09 9.32 1.57
N LEU A 107 -5.16 8.53 1.76
CA LEU A 107 -6.54 9.01 1.63
C LEU A 107 -6.99 9.89 2.78
N ASP A 108 -6.22 10.01 3.86
CA ASP A 108 -6.46 11.05 4.88
C ASP A 108 -6.38 12.46 4.30
N LEU A 109 -5.76 12.63 3.13
CA LEU A 109 -5.89 13.86 2.33
C LEU A 109 -7.36 14.20 2.04
N ASP A 110 -8.23 13.20 1.84
CA ASP A 110 -9.67 13.42 1.67
C ASP A 110 -10.32 13.98 2.94
N VAL A 111 -9.89 13.51 4.11
CA VAL A 111 -10.38 13.99 5.39
C VAL A 111 -9.98 15.45 5.58
N ALA A 112 -8.73 15.81 5.29
CA ALA A 112 -8.26 17.20 5.31
C ALA A 112 -9.04 18.09 4.33
N ALA A 113 -9.26 17.61 3.10
CA ALA A 113 -10.04 18.31 2.09
C ALA A 113 -11.50 18.51 2.52
N THR A 114 -12.11 17.50 3.16
CA THR A 114 -13.48 17.56 3.67
C THR A 114 -13.60 18.55 4.83
N ARG A 115 -12.68 18.52 5.80
CA ARG A 115 -12.65 19.49 6.92
C ARG A 115 -12.55 20.93 6.43
N HIS A 116 -11.68 21.20 5.46
CA HIS A 116 -11.57 22.53 4.84
C HIS A 116 -12.87 22.99 4.17
N ARG A 117 -13.70 22.09 3.63
CA ARG A 117 -15.00 22.50 3.07
C ARG A 117 -15.94 23.05 4.13
N HIS A 118 -15.83 22.56 5.37
CA HIS A 118 -16.62 23.05 6.51
C HIS A 118 -16.05 24.33 7.13
N ASP A 119 -14.75 24.60 6.96
CA ASP A 119 -14.08 25.82 7.40
C ASP A 119 -13.13 26.36 6.31
N PRO A 120 -13.66 27.07 5.30
CA PRO A 120 -12.88 27.58 4.18
C PRO A 120 -12.03 28.82 4.53
N GLY A 121 -12.12 29.35 5.76
CA GLY A 121 -11.35 30.51 6.21
C GLY A 121 -9.87 30.20 6.48
N HIS A 122 -9.51 28.92 6.54
CA HIS A 122 -8.17 28.45 6.89
C HIS A 122 -7.59 27.56 5.80
N LYS A 123 -6.25 27.49 5.72
CA LYS A 123 -5.58 26.53 4.83
C LYS A 123 -5.90 25.09 5.26
N PRO A 124 -5.94 24.12 4.31
CA PRO A 124 -6.16 22.71 4.67
C PRO A 124 -5.12 22.21 5.67
N ASP A 125 -5.57 21.59 6.75
CA ASP A 125 -4.68 21.01 7.76
C ASP A 125 -4.12 19.66 7.27
N LEU A 126 -2.83 19.66 6.94
CA LEU A 126 -2.10 18.48 6.45
C LEU A 126 -1.12 17.91 7.48
N ARG A 127 -1.15 18.36 8.74
CA ARG A 127 -0.17 17.97 9.76
C ARG A 127 -0.09 16.44 9.96
N ASP A 128 -1.23 15.77 10.02
CA ASP A 128 -1.28 14.32 10.19
C ASP A 128 -0.72 13.57 8.97
N PHE A 129 -1.07 14.01 7.76
CA PHE A 129 -0.52 13.49 6.52
C PHE A 129 1.00 13.67 6.45
N ILE A 130 1.50 14.88 6.76
CA ILE A 130 2.94 15.19 6.76
C ILE A 130 3.66 14.33 7.79
N ARG A 131 3.13 14.19 9.00
CA ARG A 131 3.72 13.34 10.06
C ARG A 131 3.82 11.90 9.61
N TYR A 132 2.72 11.37 9.05
CA TYR A 132 2.68 10.01 8.52
C TYR A 132 3.68 9.82 7.37
N ALA A 133 3.69 10.71 6.38
CA ALA A 133 4.60 10.62 5.24
C ALA A 133 6.08 10.75 5.65
N LYS A 134 6.43 11.65 6.58
CA LYS A 134 7.79 11.75 7.14
C LYS A 134 8.23 10.45 7.80
N ARG A 135 7.35 9.81 8.58
CA ARG A 135 7.61 8.51 9.20
C ARG A 135 7.83 7.43 8.14
N LYS A 136 6.94 7.35 7.15
CA LYS A 136 6.99 6.32 6.09
C LYS A 136 8.15 6.46 5.11
N ASN A 137 8.59 7.67 4.80
CA ASN A 137 9.69 7.90 3.88
C ASN A 137 11.06 7.46 4.44
N ARG A 138 11.15 7.12 5.73
CA ARG A 138 12.34 6.54 6.36
C ARG A 138 12.41 5.02 6.26
N ILE A 139 11.30 4.38 5.88
CA ILE A 139 11.12 2.94 5.87
C ILE A 139 10.91 2.50 4.42
N TYR A 140 11.47 1.36 4.03
CA TYR A 140 11.21 0.78 2.71
C TYR A 140 9.72 0.42 2.54
N ASP A 141 9.18 0.53 1.32
CA ASP A 141 7.81 0.09 1.09
C ASP A 141 7.65 -1.41 1.35
N CYS A 142 6.43 -1.79 1.73
CA CYS A 142 6.07 -3.19 1.85
C CYS A 142 6.35 -3.95 0.53
N PRO A 143 7.08 -5.10 0.58
CA PRO A 143 7.33 -5.94 -0.60
C PRO A 143 6.10 -6.74 -1.03
N ARG A 144 5.00 -6.69 -0.27
CA ARG A 144 3.75 -7.39 -0.58
C ARG A 144 3.96 -8.90 -0.75
N ASP A 145 3.46 -9.48 -1.84
CA ASP A 145 3.63 -10.87 -2.27
C ASP A 145 4.94 -11.12 -3.00
N HIS A 146 5.84 -10.16 -3.11
CA HIS A 146 7.18 -10.45 -3.63
C HIS A 146 7.99 -11.21 -2.59
N LEU A 147 8.48 -12.39 -2.99
CA LEU A 147 9.41 -13.18 -2.20
C LEU A 147 10.77 -12.48 -2.21
N ILE A 148 11.18 -12.00 -1.04
CA ILE A 148 12.48 -11.38 -0.87
C ILE A 148 13.23 -12.01 0.31
N VAL A 149 14.54 -12.04 0.21
CA VAL A 149 15.40 -12.27 1.38
C VAL A 149 15.55 -10.92 2.08
N GLY A 150 15.16 -10.86 3.35
CA GLY A 150 15.19 -9.60 4.07
C GLY A 150 14.98 -9.78 5.57
N PRO A 151 15.18 -8.69 6.33
CA PRO A 151 14.87 -8.67 7.74
C PRO A 151 13.34 -8.56 7.94
N TRP A 152 12.79 -9.41 8.81
CA TRP A 152 11.36 -9.48 9.10
C TRP A 152 11.11 -9.36 10.59
N HIS A 153 10.02 -8.70 10.96
CA HIS A 153 9.39 -8.91 12.26
C HIS A 153 8.59 -10.21 12.19
N GLY A 154 8.63 -10.99 13.26
CA GLY A 154 7.92 -12.25 13.34
C GLY A 154 7.66 -12.67 14.78
N ILE A 155 7.08 -13.85 14.93
CA ILE A 155 6.83 -14.49 16.22
C ILE A 155 7.63 -15.80 16.23
N ASP A 156 8.44 -16.03 17.25
CA ASP A 156 9.35 -17.19 17.29
C ASP A 156 8.61 -18.53 17.17
N GLU A 157 7.44 -18.64 17.81
CA GLU A 157 6.57 -19.82 17.75
C GLU A 157 5.74 -19.92 16.45
N LEU A 158 5.76 -18.89 15.61
CA LEU A 158 5.02 -18.79 14.35
C LEU A 158 5.89 -18.15 13.24
N PRO A 159 6.90 -18.89 12.74
CA PRO A 159 7.88 -18.40 11.76
C PRO A 159 7.28 -18.09 10.38
N GLU A 160 6.12 -18.65 10.05
CA GLU A 160 5.36 -18.32 8.85
C GLU A 160 4.78 -16.89 8.90
N PHE A 161 4.74 -16.27 10.09
CA PHE A 161 4.27 -14.90 10.26
C PHE A 161 5.40 -13.89 10.03
N THR A 162 5.64 -13.54 8.78
CA THR A 162 6.64 -12.55 8.37
C THR A 162 6.01 -11.18 8.10
N VAL A 163 6.51 -10.15 8.78
CA VAL A 163 5.98 -8.77 8.70
C VAL A 163 7.11 -7.80 8.38
N CYS A 164 6.98 -7.00 7.32
CA CYS A 164 7.98 -5.98 6.99
C CYS A 164 7.85 -4.77 7.93
N GLU A 165 8.91 -3.98 8.04
CA GLU A 165 8.95 -2.77 8.87
C GLU A 165 7.78 -1.80 8.58
N ASP A 166 7.42 -1.63 7.31
CA ASP A 166 6.29 -0.77 6.91
C ASP A 166 4.93 -1.24 7.47
N CYS A 167 4.68 -2.54 7.44
CA CYS A 167 3.43 -3.10 7.98
C CYS A 167 3.49 -3.23 9.51
N TYR A 168 4.67 -3.44 10.09
CA TYR A 168 4.84 -3.43 11.54
C TYR A 168 4.46 -2.06 12.13
N ASP A 169 5.00 -0.98 11.57
CA ASP A 169 4.72 0.40 11.99
C ASP A 169 3.22 0.77 11.94
N ASP A 170 2.48 0.29 10.94
CA ASP A 170 1.05 0.63 10.78
C ASP A 170 0.07 -0.32 11.48
N VAL A 171 0.44 -1.59 11.63
CA VAL A 171 -0.51 -2.64 11.99
C VAL A 171 -0.18 -3.27 13.33
N VAL A 172 1.09 -3.42 13.68
CA VAL A 172 1.53 -4.10 14.90
C VAL A 172 1.84 -3.10 16.00
N TRP A 173 2.70 -2.12 15.70
CA TRP A 173 3.16 -1.11 16.66
C TRP A 173 2.04 -0.39 17.42
N PRO A 174 0.91 0.01 16.80
CA PRO A 174 -0.20 0.66 17.52
C PRO A 174 -0.83 -0.20 18.62
N PHE A 175 -0.61 -1.52 18.59
CA PHE A 175 -1.16 -2.47 19.56
C PHE A 175 -0.09 -3.12 20.43
N GLY A 176 1.14 -2.61 20.50
CA GLY A 176 2.27 -3.27 21.17
C GLY A 176 2.06 -3.68 22.64
N ASN A 177 1.08 -3.09 23.34
CA ASN A 177 0.70 -3.45 24.70
C ASN A 177 -0.30 -4.63 24.78
N SER A 178 -0.81 -5.13 23.65
CA SER A 178 -1.72 -6.28 23.59
C SER A 178 -0.94 -7.59 23.69
N PRO A 179 -1.46 -8.62 24.39
CA PRO A 179 -0.81 -9.92 24.53
C PRO A 179 -0.42 -10.58 23.21
N VAL A 180 -1.20 -10.40 22.14
CA VAL A 180 -0.91 -11.00 20.83
C VAL A 180 0.10 -10.18 20.04
N ALA A 181 -0.02 -8.85 20.07
CA ALA A 181 0.89 -7.98 19.33
C ALA A 181 2.30 -7.95 19.95
N SER A 182 2.40 -8.07 21.28
CA SER A 182 3.68 -8.12 22.00
C SER A 182 4.50 -9.38 21.69
N LEU A 183 3.88 -10.43 21.13
CA LEU A 183 4.60 -11.62 20.65
C LEU A 183 5.42 -11.33 19.39
N VAL A 184 5.06 -10.28 18.64
CA VAL A 184 5.78 -9.89 17.43
C VAL A 184 7.05 -9.16 17.86
N SER A 185 8.20 -9.73 17.49
CA SER A 185 9.49 -9.18 17.85
C SER A 185 9.63 -7.72 17.36
N PRO A 186 9.98 -6.77 18.25
CA PRO A 186 10.21 -5.37 17.86
C PRO A 186 11.50 -5.22 17.04
N THR A 187 12.42 -6.17 17.17
CA THR A 187 13.64 -6.24 16.37
C THR A 187 13.42 -7.14 15.17
N VAL A 188 13.84 -6.67 14.01
CA VAL A 188 13.84 -7.50 12.81
C VAL A 188 14.88 -8.60 12.90
N GLN A 189 14.54 -9.77 12.38
CA GLN A 189 15.41 -10.94 12.31
C GLN A 189 15.39 -11.52 10.89
N MET A 190 16.45 -12.21 10.52
CA MET A 190 16.45 -12.98 9.28
C MET A 190 15.60 -14.23 9.48
N THR A 191 14.82 -14.62 8.47
CA THR A 191 14.06 -15.87 8.50
C THR A 191 15.00 -17.06 8.71
N PRO A 192 14.65 -18.03 9.58
CA PRO A 192 15.47 -19.19 9.84
C PRO A 192 15.75 -20.00 8.57
N ASP A 193 17.00 -20.44 8.39
CA ASP A 193 17.38 -21.30 7.28
C ASP A 193 16.96 -22.75 7.58
N ARG A 194 15.78 -23.14 7.12
CA ARG A 194 15.22 -24.48 7.36
C ARG A 194 15.53 -25.47 6.24
N ALA A 195 15.81 -24.99 5.03
CA ALA A 195 15.99 -25.85 3.85
C ALA A 195 16.79 -25.17 2.70
N GLY A 196 17.70 -24.23 3.00
CA GLY A 196 18.56 -23.55 2.02
C GLY A 196 18.11 -22.11 1.68
N PRO A 197 18.82 -21.41 0.77
CA PRO A 197 18.60 -19.98 0.53
C PRO A 197 17.21 -19.60 0.00
N ALA A 198 16.50 -20.52 -0.68
CA ALA A 198 15.11 -20.32 -1.08
C ALA A 198 14.14 -20.30 0.13
N SER A 199 14.48 -21.02 1.21
CA SER A 199 13.70 -21.04 2.46
C SER A 199 13.79 -19.72 3.25
N ARG A 200 14.74 -18.85 2.89
CA ARG A 200 14.88 -17.51 3.48
C ARG A 200 14.04 -16.44 2.78
N GLN A 201 13.39 -16.79 1.68
CA GLN A 201 12.52 -15.86 0.98
C GLN A 201 11.15 -15.88 1.63
N ALA A 202 10.62 -14.70 1.94
CA ALA A 202 9.28 -14.56 2.46
C ALA A 202 8.57 -13.36 1.83
N SER A 203 7.25 -13.35 1.98
CA SER A 203 6.38 -12.23 1.64
C SER A 203 5.86 -11.59 2.92
N CYS A 204 5.23 -10.42 2.84
CA CYS A 204 4.67 -9.77 4.03
C CYS A 204 3.26 -10.27 4.34
N GLN A 205 3.03 -11.02 5.42
CA GLN A 205 1.70 -11.51 5.76
C GLN A 205 0.67 -10.38 6.00
N LEU A 206 1.12 -9.20 6.45
CA LEU A 206 0.24 -8.05 6.73
C LEU A 206 0.09 -7.07 5.57
N TYR A 207 0.53 -7.37 4.34
CA TYR A 207 0.17 -6.53 3.19
C TYR A 207 -1.31 -6.72 2.79
N SER A 208 -1.85 -7.92 3.00
CA SER A 208 -3.24 -8.29 2.71
C SER A 208 -4.20 -7.55 3.66
N PRO A 209 -5.20 -6.81 3.13
CA PRO A 209 -6.28 -6.24 3.94
C PRO A 209 -7.01 -7.28 4.80
N ARG A 210 -7.25 -8.49 4.26
CA ARG A 210 -7.84 -9.60 5.01
C ARG A 210 -6.99 -9.98 6.21
N MET A 211 -5.68 -10.19 6.04
CA MET A 211 -4.79 -10.54 7.16
C MET A 211 -4.68 -9.42 8.20
N ARG A 212 -4.70 -8.15 7.80
CA ARG A 212 -4.77 -7.03 8.75
C ARG A 212 -6.03 -7.11 9.61
N MET A 213 -7.17 -7.48 9.03
CA MET A 213 -8.41 -7.70 9.78
C MET A 213 -8.28 -8.87 10.75
N MET A 214 -7.76 -10.03 10.30
CA MET A 214 -7.55 -11.20 11.15
C MET A 214 -6.61 -10.89 12.32
N PHE A 215 -5.51 -10.17 12.08
CA PHE A 215 -4.58 -9.75 13.12
C PHE A 215 -5.23 -8.83 14.15
N ARG A 216 -5.96 -7.79 13.70
CA ARG A 216 -6.68 -6.89 14.61
C ARG A 216 -7.70 -7.63 15.46
N GLU A 217 -8.39 -8.60 14.87
CA GLU A 217 -9.36 -9.40 15.60
C GLU A 217 -8.70 -10.33 16.63
N ALA A 218 -7.56 -10.94 16.27
CA ALA A 218 -6.74 -11.72 17.21
C ALA A 218 -6.29 -10.86 18.40
N VAL A 219 -5.76 -9.66 18.12
CA VAL A 219 -5.35 -8.66 19.13
C VAL A 219 -6.51 -8.27 20.03
N ARG A 220 -7.69 -8.00 19.45
CA ARG A 220 -8.90 -7.62 20.19
C ARG A 220 -9.39 -8.74 21.12
N ARG A 221 -9.30 -10.00 20.69
CA ARG A 221 -9.71 -11.18 21.47
C ARG A 221 -8.62 -11.74 22.38
N SER A 222 -7.39 -11.23 22.27
CA SER A 222 -6.19 -11.84 22.84
C SER A 222 -6.03 -13.32 22.46
N ASP A 223 -6.38 -13.68 21.23
CA ASP A 223 -6.42 -15.05 20.74
C ASP A 223 -5.27 -15.33 19.76
N PHE A 224 -4.15 -15.82 20.30
CA PHE A 224 -3.00 -16.23 19.49
C PHE A 224 -3.30 -17.46 18.62
N GLY A 225 -4.16 -18.38 19.10
CA GLY A 225 -4.56 -19.57 18.34
C GLY A 225 -5.29 -19.22 17.06
N TYR A 226 -6.17 -18.22 17.12
CA TYR A 226 -6.86 -17.67 15.96
C TYR A 226 -5.89 -17.03 14.94
N LEU A 227 -4.92 -16.23 15.42
CA LEU A 227 -3.89 -15.67 14.54
C LEU A 227 -3.09 -16.79 13.86
N ARG A 228 -2.63 -17.77 14.64
CA ARG A 228 -1.85 -18.91 14.15
C ARG A 228 -2.58 -19.68 13.06
N ALA A 229 -3.86 -20.01 13.28
CA ALA A 229 -4.68 -20.69 12.29
C ALA A 229 -4.82 -19.88 10.99
N ALA A 230 -5.05 -18.56 11.11
CA ALA A 230 -5.18 -17.67 9.96
C ALA A 230 -3.89 -17.55 9.14
N VAL A 231 -2.74 -17.41 9.82
CA VAL A 231 -1.41 -17.32 9.20
C VAL A 231 -1.08 -18.61 8.47
N LEU A 232 -1.23 -19.76 9.13
CA LEU A 232 -0.89 -21.06 8.53
C LEU A 232 -1.78 -21.35 7.32
N ALA A 233 -3.09 -21.09 7.41
CA ALA A 233 -4.02 -21.27 6.29
C ALA A 233 -3.63 -20.40 5.09
N ARG A 234 -3.29 -19.13 5.32
CA ARG A 234 -2.82 -18.24 4.26
C ARG A 234 -1.48 -18.71 3.68
N TYR A 235 -0.51 -19.05 4.52
CA TYR A 235 0.81 -19.48 4.10
C TYR A 235 0.73 -20.74 3.21
N GLN A 236 -0.10 -21.70 3.59
CA GLN A 236 -0.38 -22.89 2.77
C GLN A 236 -1.03 -22.53 1.43
N ALA A 237 -2.02 -21.62 1.45
CA ALA A 237 -2.66 -21.14 0.23
C ALA A 237 -1.68 -20.39 -0.70
N GLU A 238 -0.76 -19.61 -0.13
CA GLU A 238 0.28 -18.88 -0.86
C GLU A 238 1.24 -19.85 -1.55
N ASN A 239 1.71 -20.87 -0.81
CA ASN A 239 2.59 -21.90 -1.36
C ASN A 239 1.90 -22.69 -2.47
N ALA A 240 0.64 -23.09 -2.27
CA ALA A 240 -0.15 -23.78 -3.30
C ALA A 240 -0.36 -22.90 -4.55
N PHE A 241 -0.69 -21.62 -4.36
CA PHE A 241 -0.82 -20.66 -5.46
C PHE A 241 0.46 -20.53 -6.28
N ARG A 242 1.60 -20.38 -5.59
CA ARG A 242 2.93 -20.23 -6.22
C ARG A 242 3.34 -21.47 -6.98
N GLU A 243 3.17 -22.64 -6.37
CA GLU A 243 3.52 -23.90 -7.00
C GLU A 243 2.67 -24.17 -8.24
N ASN A 244 1.35 -23.98 -8.13
CA ASN A 244 0.46 -24.09 -9.29
C ASN A 244 0.82 -23.07 -10.38
N LYS A 245 1.15 -21.83 -10.01
CA LYS A 245 1.61 -20.82 -10.96
C LYS A 245 2.90 -21.25 -11.66
N ARG A 246 3.86 -21.83 -10.93
CA ARG A 246 5.13 -22.33 -11.49
C ARG A 246 4.87 -23.40 -12.55
N LEU A 247 4.09 -24.42 -12.20
CA LEU A 247 3.73 -25.52 -13.12
C LEU A 247 3.00 -25.01 -14.37
N LEU A 248 2.02 -24.11 -14.21
CA LEU A 248 1.32 -23.52 -15.34
C LEU A 248 2.23 -22.67 -16.24
N MET A 249 3.20 -21.96 -15.67
CA MET A 249 4.18 -21.20 -16.44
C MET A 249 5.16 -22.10 -17.20
N GLU A 250 5.50 -23.27 -16.65
CA GLU A 250 6.29 -24.29 -17.35
C GLU A 250 5.54 -24.81 -18.58
N ASP A 251 4.25 -25.13 -18.45
CA ASP A 251 3.38 -25.51 -19.58
C ASP A 251 3.33 -24.41 -20.65
N VAL A 252 3.19 -23.14 -20.25
CA VAL A 252 3.23 -21.99 -21.19
C VAL A 252 4.57 -21.91 -21.91
N SER A 253 5.68 -22.17 -21.22
CA SER A 253 7.02 -22.16 -21.84
C SER A 253 7.20 -23.27 -22.88
N LEU A 254 6.45 -24.37 -22.73
CA LEU A 254 6.38 -25.48 -23.70
C LEU A 254 5.38 -25.21 -24.84
N GLY A 255 4.68 -24.07 -24.83
CA GLY A 255 3.74 -23.63 -25.85
C GLY A 255 2.28 -24.00 -25.59
N TYR A 256 1.93 -24.54 -24.43
CA TYR A 256 0.53 -24.82 -24.07
C TYR A 256 -0.21 -23.54 -23.66
N ASP A 257 -1.45 -23.38 -24.12
CA ASP A 257 -2.33 -22.31 -23.65
C ASP A 257 -2.90 -22.68 -22.27
N ARG A 258 -2.47 -21.93 -21.23
CA ARG A 258 -2.91 -22.06 -19.83
C ARG A 258 -3.51 -20.78 -19.28
N ASP A 259 -3.95 -19.88 -20.15
CA ASP A 259 -4.43 -18.56 -19.76
C ASP A 259 -5.64 -18.64 -18.80
N ALA A 260 -6.55 -19.57 -19.05
CA ALA A 260 -7.74 -19.75 -18.23
C ALA A 260 -7.39 -20.24 -16.81
N GLU A 261 -6.48 -21.21 -16.71
CA GLU A 261 -5.99 -21.78 -15.46
C GLU A 261 -5.18 -20.75 -14.67
N LEU A 262 -4.33 -19.96 -15.32
CA LEU A 262 -3.60 -18.87 -14.68
C LEU A 262 -4.56 -17.81 -14.11
N ARG A 263 -5.61 -17.45 -14.84
CA ARG A 263 -6.66 -16.54 -14.35
C ARG A 263 -7.43 -17.15 -13.18
N LYS A 264 -7.75 -18.45 -13.22
CA LYS A 264 -8.42 -19.16 -12.14
C LYS A 264 -7.55 -19.20 -10.88
N ASN A 265 -6.28 -19.59 -10.99
CA ASN A 265 -5.32 -19.61 -9.90
C ASN A 265 -5.18 -18.22 -9.25
N ALA A 266 -5.09 -17.16 -10.07
CA ALA A 266 -5.06 -15.78 -9.59
C ALA A 266 -6.37 -15.33 -8.92
N ALA A 267 -7.52 -15.81 -9.37
CA ALA A 267 -8.81 -15.50 -8.77
C ALA A 267 -9.02 -16.21 -7.43
N GLU A 268 -8.50 -17.43 -7.27
CA GLU A 268 -8.50 -18.17 -6.02
C GLU A 268 -7.60 -17.49 -4.98
N TRP A 269 -6.38 -17.10 -5.36
CA TRP A 269 -5.47 -16.35 -4.48
C TRP A 269 -6.08 -15.04 -3.97
N ARG A 270 -6.80 -14.30 -4.83
CA ARG A 270 -7.49 -13.07 -4.43
C ARG A 270 -8.49 -13.24 -3.28
N ARG A 271 -9.01 -14.45 -3.02
CA ARG A 271 -9.91 -14.71 -1.88
C ARG A 271 -9.18 -14.71 -0.54
N TRP A 272 -7.86 -14.90 -0.58
CA TRP A 272 -6.96 -14.88 0.57
C TRP A 272 -6.33 -13.51 0.84
N GLU A 273 -6.62 -12.52 -0.03
CA GLU A 273 -6.12 -11.14 0.03
C GLU A 273 -7.08 -10.15 0.69
#